data_AF-A0A533XF16-F1
#
_entry.id   AF-A0A533XF16-F1
#
_cell.length_a   1.000
_cell.length_b   1.000
_cell.length_c   1.000
_cell.angle_alpha   90.00
_cell.angle_beta   90.00
_cell.angle_gamma   90.00
#
_symmetry.space_group_name_H-M   'P 1'
#
loop_
_entity.id
_entity.type
_entity.pdbx_description
1 polymer ?
#
loop_
_entity_poly.entity_id
_entity_poly.type
_entity_poly.pdbx_seq_one_letter_code
_entity_poly.pdbx_strand_id
1 'polypeptide(L)'
;MTDANERKWVQSRGGHQSFTGPKEVYDVEEAICQVRNLGHAQALTQSRRLHQYRLEWIDQLEARYRGNPGKPLIHLSDLPRKTAIRVSEDGLALLRELWETIKRMHGTRAAKKLGLENIYSCAVARYYAYITLESLRRAEENVNWNIDQLEPYVMQIKCHKNNWPKEIEPNLPFDFLNEDGAAILAYYTDSKHANCVFTNKDMELHELVKGAVERVVGRMRVKTSVYEGITETNWSLLLPTLVTIAGVNTKPRQKIANNPAPLWLFTAPKNVVSAYLRALWTAEGMARFMRCVQTVVVPQLEPYRHIIATKPAVTPYNRLPTEAKETIYQHPSFLLASAVLLQRSFGIDATLKPSVAYSDYRKELTVLWTTEITSITEINKFSKLIDFDGTAKHLLLRQRIHESSSPSPFYSKRVAKELISLYPIRLMMLREESRYKVYASVYPRPPPSRQIRSLAVAIFDQKGRLVQSLGSDMFLGEYGHHFTKTQARMGVESMLEAEFGISMEEGDVNIVTEKEVERLIKKAKRGGFHVYVSAENVPSEKALYLKAIYRLELGNRVWPEKETMEIIRTVGNEDETGLKKLVADHLRRAYRYSLETDEIHFVTQKELQKLRSLTA
;
A
#
# COMPACT_ATOMS: atom_id res chain seq x y z
N MET A 1 32.64 26.64 -29.93
CA MET A 1 32.34 25.21 -29.78
C MET A 1 31.82 25.02 -28.36
N THR A 2 30.50 24.93 -28.19
CA THR A 2 29.86 24.71 -26.88
C THR A 2 30.21 23.32 -26.36
N ASP A 3 30.64 23.27 -25.11
CA ASP A 3 31.32 22.14 -24.48
C ASP A 3 30.45 20.87 -24.47
N ALA A 4 31.04 19.72 -24.78
CA ALA A 4 30.35 18.43 -24.73
C ALA A 4 29.88 18.10 -23.30
N ASN A 5 30.50 18.73 -22.30
CA ASN A 5 30.09 18.66 -20.90
C ASN A 5 28.84 19.52 -20.61
N GLU A 6 28.71 20.73 -21.17
CA GLU A 6 27.48 21.53 -21.06
C GLU A 6 26.29 20.84 -21.72
N ARG A 7 26.51 20.16 -22.87
CA ARG A 7 25.44 19.39 -23.52
C ARG A 7 25.00 18.17 -22.71
N LYS A 8 25.90 17.47 -22.00
CA LYS A 8 25.52 16.44 -21.02
C LYS A 8 24.80 17.01 -19.80
N TRP A 9 25.17 18.22 -19.38
CA TRP A 9 24.54 18.95 -18.27
C TRP A 9 23.11 19.39 -18.59
N VAL A 10 22.86 19.84 -19.82
CA VAL A 10 21.54 20.28 -20.29
C VAL A 10 20.65 19.10 -20.73
N GLN A 11 21.22 18.04 -21.33
CA GLN A 11 20.46 16.87 -21.77
C GLN A 11 20.04 15.93 -20.63
N SER A 12 20.79 15.88 -19.52
CA SER A 12 20.39 15.10 -18.33
C SER A 12 19.23 15.72 -17.55
N ARG A 13 18.93 17.01 -17.74
CA ARG A 13 17.86 17.76 -17.07
C ARG A 13 16.53 17.82 -17.84
N GLY A 14 16.30 16.92 -18.79
CA GLY A 14 15.09 16.79 -19.61
C GLY A 14 13.91 17.69 -19.20
N GLY A 15 13.88 18.91 -19.74
CA GLY A 15 12.71 19.80 -19.72
C GLY A 15 12.09 20.17 -18.38
N HIS A 16 12.73 19.94 -17.23
CA HIS A 16 12.21 20.40 -15.94
C HIS A 16 12.92 21.67 -15.51
N GLN A 17 12.13 22.76 -15.41
CA GLN A 17 12.56 24.05 -14.89
C GLN A 17 13.34 23.82 -13.60
N SER A 18 14.64 24.14 -13.65
CA SER A 18 15.49 24.18 -12.48
C SER A 18 14.92 25.19 -11.50
N PHE A 19 14.34 24.70 -10.41
CA PHE A 19 14.05 25.52 -9.25
C PHE A 19 15.39 25.99 -8.68
N THR A 20 15.76 27.24 -8.97
CA THR A 20 17.00 27.91 -8.52
C THR A 20 16.77 28.66 -7.20
N GLY A 21 16.08 28.03 -6.25
CA GLY A 21 16.03 28.50 -4.87
C GLY A 21 17.09 27.79 -4.01
N PRO A 22 17.47 28.33 -2.84
CA PRO A 22 18.46 27.70 -1.98
C PRO A 22 17.92 26.33 -1.53
N LYS A 23 18.51 25.25 -2.05
CA LYS A 23 18.23 23.86 -1.62
C LYS A 23 18.92 23.55 -0.28
N GLU A 24 18.94 24.52 0.64
CA GLU A 24 19.56 24.34 1.95
C GLU A 24 18.48 23.94 2.96
N VAL A 25 18.62 22.71 3.47
CA VAL A 25 18.05 22.16 4.72
C VAL A 25 16.55 22.45 4.93
N TYR A 26 15.70 21.45 4.68
CA TYR A 26 14.33 21.50 5.21
C TYR A 26 14.39 21.58 6.74
N ASP A 27 13.56 22.44 7.33
CA ASP A 27 13.54 22.61 8.78
C ASP A 27 12.92 21.36 9.44
N VAL A 28 13.74 20.66 10.22
CA VAL A 28 13.37 19.44 10.93
C VAL A 28 12.28 19.72 11.98
N GLU A 29 12.37 20.84 12.70
CA GLU A 29 11.38 21.19 13.72
C GLU A 29 10.07 21.63 13.08
N GLU A 30 10.12 22.36 11.96
CA GLU A 30 8.93 22.66 11.16
C GLU A 30 8.24 21.37 10.69
N ALA A 31 9.00 20.42 10.12
CA ALA A 31 8.45 19.15 9.65
C ALA A 31 7.87 18.31 10.80
N ILE A 32 8.51 18.28 11.97
CA ILE A 32 7.96 17.61 13.17
C ILE A 32 6.66 18.30 13.63
N CYS A 33 6.62 19.64 13.59
CA CYS A 33 5.41 20.39 13.90
C CYS A 33 4.26 20.04 12.94
N GLN A 34 4.54 19.92 11.64
CA GLN A 34 3.55 19.46 10.65
C GLN A 34 3.03 18.05 10.96
N VAL A 35 3.91 17.11 11.31
CA VAL A 35 3.51 15.75 11.73
C VAL A 35 2.57 15.79 12.93
N ARG A 36 2.90 16.58 13.96
CA ARG A 36 2.05 16.74 15.15
C ARG A 36 0.69 17.34 14.80
N ASN A 37 0.67 18.44 14.05
CA ASN A 37 -0.56 19.13 13.68
C ASN A 37 -1.50 18.22 12.87
N LEU A 38 -0.95 17.51 11.88
CA LEU A 38 -1.70 16.53 11.09
C LEU A 38 -2.21 15.38 11.95
N GLY A 39 -1.37 14.87 12.86
CA GLY A 39 -1.72 13.79 13.77
C GLY A 39 -2.85 14.15 14.73
N HIS A 40 -2.78 15.33 15.37
CA HIS A 40 -3.84 15.83 16.24
C HIS A 40 -5.14 16.04 15.46
N ALA A 41 -5.07 16.64 14.26
CA ALA A 41 -6.24 16.83 13.41
C ALA A 41 -6.87 15.48 12.98
N GLN A 42 -6.04 14.47 12.70
CA GLN A 42 -6.49 13.13 12.33
C GLN A 42 -7.16 12.41 13.51
N ALA A 43 -6.52 12.43 14.69
CA ALA A 43 -7.09 11.85 15.91
C ALA A 43 -8.43 12.50 16.29
N LEU A 44 -8.53 13.82 16.19
CA LEU A 44 -9.76 14.56 16.47
C LEU A 44 -10.88 14.16 15.49
N THR A 45 -10.58 14.11 14.19
CA THR A 45 -11.55 13.75 13.13
C THR A 45 -12.06 12.32 13.31
N GLN A 46 -11.20 11.41 13.79
CA GLN A 46 -11.53 10.00 13.96
C GLN A 46 -11.94 9.62 15.39
N SER A 47 -12.10 10.58 16.30
CA SER A 47 -12.41 10.35 17.72
C SER A 47 -13.67 9.52 17.99
N ARG A 48 -14.62 9.51 17.03
CA ARG A 48 -15.87 8.73 17.12
C ARG A 48 -15.83 7.43 16.30
N ARG A 49 -14.73 7.12 15.63
CA ARG A 49 -14.57 5.91 14.81
C ARG A 49 -14.08 4.75 15.66
N LEU A 50 -14.49 3.53 15.27
CA LEU A 50 -14.04 2.29 15.90
C LEU A 50 -12.51 2.15 15.87
N HIS A 51 -11.90 2.55 14.75
CA HIS A 51 -10.46 2.58 14.55
C HIS A 51 -10.02 4.03 14.46
N GLN A 52 -9.58 4.59 15.58
CA GLN A 52 -9.10 5.97 15.66
C GLN A 52 -7.58 6.02 15.53
N TYR A 53 -7.09 7.07 14.86
CA TYR A 53 -5.69 7.45 14.93
C TYR A 53 -5.35 7.87 16.37
N ARG A 54 -4.34 7.23 16.96
CA ARG A 54 -3.97 7.42 18.37
C ARG A 54 -2.90 8.50 18.53
N LEU A 55 -2.97 9.31 19.59
CA LEU A 55 -1.99 10.37 19.85
C LEU A 55 -0.62 9.81 20.20
N GLU A 56 -0.58 8.67 20.89
CA GLU A 56 0.65 7.97 21.26
C GLU A 56 1.48 7.57 20.02
N TRP A 57 0.83 7.37 18.87
CA TRP A 57 1.53 7.09 17.62
C TRP A 57 2.32 8.29 17.11
N ILE A 58 1.84 9.51 17.39
CA ILE A 58 2.52 10.75 17.02
C ILE A 58 3.82 10.87 17.81
N ASP A 59 3.77 10.64 19.13
CA ASP A 59 4.95 10.67 20.00
C ASP A 59 6.00 9.63 19.56
N GLN A 60 5.54 8.43 19.20
CA GLN A 60 6.42 7.38 18.67
C GLN A 60 7.02 7.74 17.30
N LEU A 61 6.24 8.32 16.39
CA LEU A 61 6.73 8.79 15.08
C LEU A 61 7.75 9.91 15.26
N GLU A 62 7.48 10.88 16.12
CA GLU A 62 8.43 11.96 16.43
C GLU A 62 9.74 11.40 16.98
N ALA A 63 9.69 10.49 17.96
CA ALA A 63 10.89 9.87 18.50
C ALA A 63 11.72 9.17 17.41
N ARG A 64 11.05 8.52 16.43
CA ARG A 64 11.70 7.93 15.26
C ARG A 64 12.34 8.98 14.36
N TYR A 65 11.63 10.07 14.08
CA TYR A 65 12.11 11.15 13.24
C TYR A 65 13.28 11.91 13.86
N ARG A 66 13.26 12.19 15.16
CA ARG A 66 14.39 12.80 15.86
C ARG A 66 15.63 11.91 15.84
N GLY A 67 15.46 10.59 15.87
CA GLY A 67 16.57 9.63 15.77
C GLY A 67 17.16 9.49 14.36
N ASN A 68 16.36 9.70 13.32
CA ASN A 68 16.80 9.67 11.92
C ASN A 68 15.93 10.59 11.05
N PRO A 69 16.20 11.90 11.02
CA PRO A 69 15.36 12.85 10.29
C PRO A 69 15.45 12.63 8.77
N GLY A 70 16.62 12.20 8.31
CA GLY A 70 16.92 11.99 6.90
C GLY A 70 17.24 13.28 6.15
N LYS A 71 17.93 13.16 5.01
CA LYS A 71 18.31 14.28 4.14
C LYS A 71 17.80 14.05 2.71
N PRO A 72 16.98 14.95 2.15
CA PRO A 72 16.47 14.80 0.79
C PRO A 72 17.54 15.09 -0.28
N LEU A 73 18.48 15.99 0.00
CA LEU A 73 19.64 16.24 -0.85
C LEU A 73 20.87 15.65 -0.15
N ILE A 74 21.56 14.73 -0.83
CA ILE A 74 22.70 14.01 -0.26
C ILE A 74 23.96 14.41 -1.02
N HIS A 75 24.87 15.05 -0.30
CA HIS A 75 26.13 15.53 -0.84
C HIS A 75 27.22 14.46 -0.81
N LEU A 76 28.32 14.74 -1.49
CA LEU A 76 29.51 13.89 -1.46
C LEU A 76 30.05 13.71 -0.03
N SER A 77 30.05 14.78 0.75
CA SER A 77 30.44 14.82 2.16
C SER A 77 29.59 13.92 3.06
N ASP A 78 28.32 13.67 2.70
CA ASP A 78 27.40 12.80 3.46
C ASP A 78 27.73 11.30 3.34
N LEU A 79 28.45 10.90 2.29
CA LEU A 79 28.73 9.49 2.03
C LEU A 79 29.74 8.89 3.04
N PRO A 80 29.74 7.56 3.26
CA PRO A 80 30.64 6.91 4.21
C PRO A 80 32.12 7.19 3.93
N ARG A 81 32.95 7.31 4.99
CA ARG A 81 34.40 7.58 4.89
C ARG A 81 35.15 6.62 3.94
N LYS A 82 34.73 5.35 3.88
CA LYS A 82 35.34 4.31 3.05
C LYS A 82 34.95 4.38 1.57
N THR A 83 34.06 5.30 1.19
CA THR A 83 33.72 5.55 -0.21
C THR A 83 34.94 6.14 -0.92
N ALA A 84 35.22 5.63 -2.12
CA ALA A 84 36.29 6.12 -2.96
C ALA A 84 35.71 6.75 -4.23
N ILE A 85 36.31 7.83 -4.69
CA ILE A 85 35.89 8.57 -5.87
C ILE A 85 37.01 8.68 -6.89
N ARG A 86 36.64 8.70 -8.15
CA ARG A 86 37.51 9.09 -9.26
C ARG A 86 37.00 10.40 -9.82
N VAL A 87 37.91 11.34 -10.01
CA VAL A 87 37.60 12.68 -10.52
C VAL A 87 38.20 12.91 -11.91
N SER A 88 37.65 13.85 -12.65
CA SER A 88 38.17 14.31 -13.94
C SER A 88 39.52 15.02 -13.79
N GLU A 89 40.17 15.38 -14.89
CA GLU A 89 41.44 16.13 -14.88
C GLU A 89 41.29 17.49 -14.16
N ASP A 90 40.17 18.19 -14.35
CA ASP A 90 39.90 19.45 -13.63
C ASP A 90 39.75 19.21 -12.12
N GLY A 91 39.10 18.11 -11.72
CA GLY A 91 39.05 17.70 -10.32
C GLY A 91 40.43 17.33 -9.76
N LEU A 92 41.30 16.72 -10.57
CA LEU A 92 42.69 16.46 -10.16
C LEU A 92 43.47 17.77 -9.99
N ALA A 93 43.22 18.79 -10.81
CA ALA A 93 43.84 20.11 -10.64
C ALA A 93 43.48 20.73 -9.29
N LEU A 94 42.19 20.70 -8.90
CA LEU A 94 41.74 21.15 -7.57
C LEU A 94 42.44 20.37 -6.44
N LEU A 95 42.58 19.05 -6.58
CA LEU A 95 43.29 18.25 -5.58
C LEU A 95 44.80 18.56 -5.50
N ARG A 96 45.43 18.99 -6.61
CA ARG A 96 46.83 19.45 -6.61
C ARG A 96 46.97 20.77 -5.86
N GLU A 97 46.06 21.71 -6.07
CA GLU A 97 46.03 22.97 -5.34
C GLU A 97 45.83 22.75 -3.83
N LEU A 98 44.92 21.84 -3.48
CA LEU A 98 44.73 21.39 -2.10
C LEU A 98 46.02 20.81 -1.52
N TRP A 99 46.73 19.95 -2.26
CA TRP A 99 48.00 19.38 -1.82
C TRP A 99 49.08 20.45 -1.57
N GLU A 100 49.24 21.43 -2.46
CA GLU A 100 50.20 22.51 -2.25
C GLU A 100 49.82 23.39 -1.05
N THR A 101 48.53 23.52 -0.74
CA THR A 101 48.06 24.20 0.48
C THR A 101 48.41 23.39 1.74
N ILE A 102 48.14 22.08 1.75
CA ILE A 102 48.54 21.16 2.82
C ILE A 102 50.05 21.24 3.08
N LYS A 103 50.85 21.21 2.01
CA LYS A 103 52.31 21.25 2.09
C LYS A 103 52.81 22.57 2.67
N ARG A 104 52.19 23.71 2.30
CA ARG A 104 52.55 25.03 2.85
C ARG A 104 52.25 25.13 4.35
N MET A 105 51.15 24.57 4.82
CA MET A 105 50.73 24.69 6.22
C MET A 105 51.40 23.69 7.16
N HIS A 106 51.58 22.44 6.73
CA HIS A 106 52.06 21.37 7.61
C HIS A 106 53.44 20.84 7.23
N GLY A 107 53.91 21.10 6.00
CA GLY A 107 55.07 20.42 5.42
C GLY A 107 54.80 18.95 5.08
N THR A 108 55.57 18.41 4.14
CA THR A 108 55.34 17.06 3.57
C THR A 108 55.36 15.95 4.62
N ARG A 109 56.30 16.00 5.58
CA ARG A 109 56.47 14.94 6.58
C ARG A 109 55.32 14.89 7.58
N ALA A 110 54.77 16.03 7.99
CA ALA A 110 53.62 16.06 8.89
C ALA A 110 52.33 15.70 8.16
N ALA A 111 52.14 16.14 6.92
CA ALA A 111 51.00 15.75 6.09
C ALA A 111 50.87 14.23 5.91
N LYS A 112 52.00 13.53 5.76
CA LYS A 112 52.04 12.05 5.75
C LYS A 112 51.55 11.44 7.06
N LYS A 113 52.04 11.95 8.21
CA LYS A 113 51.59 11.48 9.54
C LYS A 113 50.08 11.71 9.77
N LEU A 114 49.50 12.73 9.17
CA LEU A 114 48.06 13.01 9.19
C LEU A 114 47.26 12.14 8.20
N GLY A 115 47.93 11.38 7.33
CA GLY A 115 47.32 10.52 6.30
C GLY A 115 46.70 11.29 5.15
N LEU A 116 47.22 12.48 4.84
CA LEU A 116 46.82 13.32 3.70
C LEU A 116 47.56 12.96 2.40
N GLU A 117 48.55 12.06 2.48
CA GLU A 117 49.40 11.62 1.37
C GLU A 117 48.65 10.92 0.22
N ASN A 118 47.45 10.42 0.49
CA ASN A 118 46.58 9.88 -0.55
C ASN A 118 46.16 10.96 -1.57
N ILE A 119 46.02 12.22 -1.15
CA ILE A 119 45.72 13.35 -2.05
C ILE A 119 46.88 13.54 -3.04
N TYR A 120 48.12 13.58 -2.53
CA TYR A 120 49.32 13.61 -3.36
C TYR A 120 49.40 12.42 -4.32
N SER A 121 49.20 11.21 -3.78
CA SER A 121 49.36 9.97 -4.53
C SER A 121 48.36 9.86 -5.69
N CYS A 122 47.15 10.41 -5.52
CA CYS A 122 46.15 10.46 -6.59
C CYS A 122 46.40 11.63 -7.56
N ALA A 123 46.54 12.85 -7.03
CA ALA A 123 46.51 14.08 -7.82
C ALA A 123 47.84 14.38 -8.52
N VAL A 124 48.97 14.13 -7.85
CA VAL A 124 50.31 14.49 -8.34
C VAL A 124 51.03 13.26 -8.88
N ALA A 125 51.23 12.25 -8.04
CA ALA A 125 52.02 11.07 -8.42
C ALA A 125 51.26 10.10 -9.33
N ARG A 126 49.92 10.21 -9.37
CA ARG A 126 49.02 9.34 -10.16
C ARG A 126 49.22 7.84 -9.91
N TYR A 127 49.65 7.48 -8.70
CA TYR A 127 49.81 6.09 -8.27
C TYR A 127 48.45 5.39 -8.08
N TYR A 128 47.41 6.16 -7.75
CA TYR A 128 46.06 5.65 -7.54
C TYR A 128 45.05 6.42 -8.39
N ALA A 129 44.12 5.69 -9.00
CA ALA A 129 43.02 6.28 -9.77
C ALA A 129 41.85 6.78 -8.89
N TYR A 130 41.84 6.42 -7.60
CA TYR A 130 40.74 6.68 -6.68
C TYR A 130 41.24 7.30 -5.38
N ILE A 131 40.55 8.34 -4.92
CA ILE A 131 40.75 8.97 -3.62
C ILE A 131 39.62 8.60 -2.67
N THR A 132 39.93 8.33 -1.40
CA THR A 132 38.92 8.01 -0.38
C THR A 132 38.37 9.27 0.28
N LEU A 133 37.08 9.25 0.64
CA LEU A 133 36.46 10.34 1.40
C LEU A 133 37.07 10.49 2.79
N GLU A 134 37.65 9.44 3.37
CA GLU A 134 38.41 9.54 4.62
C GLU A 134 39.56 10.53 4.49
N SER A 135 40.34 10.47 3.41
CA SER A 135 41.45 11.40 3.19
C SER A 135 40.97 12.83 2.93
N LEU A 136 39.84 13.00 2.23
CA LEU A 136 39.25 14.31 1.97
C LEU A 136 38.68 14.95 3.24
N ARG A 137 38.03 14.18 4.11
CA ARG A 137 37.56 14.65 5.42
C ARG A 137 38.69 15.05 6.35
N ARG A 138 39.82 14.33 6.33
CA ARG A 138 41.00 14.79 7.07
C ARG A 138 41.53 16.11 6.52
N ALA A 139 41.45 16.34 5.20
CA ALA A 139 41.82 17.64 4.63
C ALA A 139 40.85 18.74 5.05
N GLU A 140 39.54 18.47 5.06
CA GLU A 140 38.52 19.38 5.59
C GLU A 140 38.80 19.76 7.05
N GLU A 141 39.08 18.78 7.91
CA GLU A 141 39.38 18.99 9.33
C GLU A 141 40.68 19.78 9.58
N ASN A 142 41.70 19.63 8.73
CA ASN A 142 43.04 20.23 8.96
C ASN A 142 43.30 21.50 8.13
N VAL A 143 42.54 21.71 7.05
CA VAL A 143 42.78 22.78 6.06
C VAL A 143 41.53 23.62 5.78
N ASN A 144 40.41 23.31 6.43
CA ASN A 144 39.13 23.98 6.23
C ASN A 144 38.70 24.00 4.74
N TRP A 145 38.91 22.87 4.07
CA TRP A 145 38.58 22.70 2.65
C TRP A 145 37.27 21.91 2.48
N ASN A 146 36.35 22.41 1.66
CA ASN A 146 35.03 21.79 1.46
C ASN A 146 35.08 20.68 0.40
N ILE A 147 34.74 19.46 0.83
CA ILE A 147 34.71 18.26 -0.02
C ILE A 147 33.75 18.37 -1.20
N ASP A 148 32.61 19.04 -1.00
CA ASP A 148 31.52 19.09 -1.97
C ASP A 148 31.87 19.94 -3.20
N GLN A 149 32.96 20.72 -3.15
CA GLN A 149 33.53 21.39 -4.33
C GLN A 149 33.97 20.40 -5.42
N LEU A 150 34.21 19.12 -5.07
CA LEU A 150 34.54 18.08 -6.05
C LEU A 150 33.34 17.48 -6.77
N GLU A 151 32.11 17.69 -6.30
CA GLU A 151 30.90 17.07 -6.86
C GLU A 151 30.81 17.15 -8.40
N PRO A 152 31.04 18.32 -9.04
CA PRO A 152 30.93 18.46 -10.50
C PRO A 152 31.98 17.64 -11.27
N TYR A 153 33.07 17.25 -10.60
CA TYR A 153 34.22 16.60 -11.20
C TYR A 153 34.26 15.10 -10.93
N VAL A 154 33.36 14.56 -10.08
CA VAL A 154 33.33 13.13 -9.79
C VAL A 154 32.79 12.37 -11.00
N MET A 155 33.65 11.53 -11.59
CA MET A 155 33.27 10.67 -12.69
C MET A 155 32.76 9.31 -12.21
N GLN A 156 33.32 8.79 -11.12
CA GLN A 156 32.95 7.46 -10.62
C GLN A 156 32.97 7.40 -9.09
N ILE A 157 32.04 6.64 -8.50
CA ILE A 157 32.01 6.30 -7.07
C ILE A 157 32.16 4.78 -6.90
N LYS A 158 32.95 4.40 -5.88
CA LYS A 158 33.20 3.03 -5.47
C LYS A 158 32.94 2.86 -3.97
N CYS A 159 31.98 2.00 -3.63
CA CYS A 159 31.67 1.64 -2.23
C CYS A 159 32.34 0.32 -1.84
N HIS A 160 33.11 0.31 -0.74
CA HIS A 160 33.81 -0.89 -0.27
C HIS A 160 32.98 -1.69 0.75
N LYS A 161 32.34 -2.77 0.28
CA LYS A 161 31.96 -3.94 1.09
C LYS A 161 31.80 -5.13 0.15
N ASN A 162 32.59 -6.18 0.34
CA ASN A 162 32.59 -7.45 -0.42
C ASN A 162 33.15 -7.36 -1.87
N ASN A 163 34.47 -7.51 -2.02
CA ASN A 163 35.28 -7.99 -3.17
C ASN A 163 34.90 -7.71 -4.65
N TRP A 164 33.88 -6.92 -4.96
CA TRP A 164 33.51 -6.55 -6.32
C TRP A 164 33.20 -5.05 -6.34
N PRO A 165 34.12 -4.23 -6.88
CA PRO A 165 33.82 -2.85 -7.21
C PRO A 165 32.67 -2.84 -8.21
N LYS A 166 31.51 -2.30 -7.84
CA LYS A 166 30.56 -1.82 -8.84
C LYS A 166 30.80 -0.32 -8.97
N GLU A 167 31.44 0.06 -10.07
CA GLU A 167 31.61 1.47 -10.44
C GLU A 167 30.25 2.06 -10.81
N ILE A 168 29.99 3.27 -10.32
CA ILE A 168 28.76 4.04 -10.56
C ILE A 168 29.19 5.38 -11.12
N GLU A 169 28.60 5.81 -12.22
CA GLU A 169 28.71 7.18 -12.72
C GLU A 169 27.62 7.99 -12.01
N PRO A 170 27.96 8.82 -11.00
CA PRO A 170 26.96 9.37 -10.10
C PRO A 170 26.31 10.65 -10.64
N ASN A 171 25.07 10.91 -10.22
CA ASN A 171 24.44 12.21 -10.35
C ASN A 171 24.56 12.96 -9.01
N LEU A 172 25.67 13.67 -8.79
CA LEU A 172 25.90 14.45 -7.56
C LEU A 172 25.38 15.91 -7.69
N PRO A 173 24.88 16.51 -6.59
CA PRO A 173 24.43 15.82 -5.37
C PRO A 173 23.21 14.94 -5.67
N PHE A 174 23.03 13.87 -4.90
CA PHE A 174 21.89 12.97 -5.10
C PHE A 174 20.60 13.63 -4.60
N ASP A 175 19.70 13.94 -5.51
CA ASP A 175 18.47 14.67 -5.21
C ASP A 175 17.29 13.71 -5.07
N PHE A 176 16.85 13.45 -3.84
CA PHE A 176 15.63 12.72 -3.54
C PHE A 176 14.40 13.64 -3.42
N LEU A 177 14.55 14.97 -3.46
CA LEU A 177 13.46 15.95 -3.41
C LEU A 177 12.77 16.13 -4.77
N ASN A 178 12.47 15.03 -5.44
CA ASN A 178 11.74 14.99 -6.69
C ASN A 178 10.88 13.72 -6.76
N GLU A 179 10.07 13.61 -7.81
CA GLU A 179 9.12 12.51 -7.98
C GLU A 179 9.80 11.15 -8.07
N ASP A 180 10.94 11.06 -8.76
CA ASP A 180 11.73 9.82 -8.87
C ASP A 180 12.32 9.41 -7.52
N GLY A 181 12.91 10.35 -6.78
CA GLY A 181 13.48 10.15 -5.45
C GLY A 181 12.46 9.66 -4.44
N ALA A 182 11.30 10.33 -4.42
CA ALA A 182 10.15 9.92 -3.61
C ALA A 182 9.67 8.51 -3.98
N ALA A 183 9.54 8.20 -5.28
CA ALA A 183 9.13 6.88 -5.74
C ALA A 183 10.12 5.79 -5.33
N ILE A 184 11.43 6.03 -5.47
CA ILE A 184 12.49 5.12 -5.00
C ILE A 184 12.29 4.77 -3.52
N LEU A 185 12.08 5.78 -2.67
CA LEU A 185 11.91 5.58 -1.23
C LEU A 185 10.63 4.81 -0.88
N ALA A 186 9.54 5.06 -1.61
CA ALA A 186 8.30 4.31 -1.45
C ALA A 186 8.47 2.84 -1.84
N TYR A 187 9.08 2.53 -2.98
CA TYR A 187 9.33 1.15 -3.42
C TYR A 187 10.27 0.37 -2.50
N TYR A 188 11.17 1.07 -1.80
CA TYR A 188 12.06 0.43 -0.83
C TYR A 188 11.35 -0.19 0.37
N THR A 189 10.12 0.24 0.64
CA THR A 189 9.29 -0.34 1.69
C THR A 189 8.83 -1.77 1.37
N ASP A 190 8.89 -2.22 0.12
CA ASP A 190 8.58 -3.59 -0.33
C ASP A 190 9.83 -4.50 -0.44
N SER A 191 11.00 -4.05 0.07
CA SER A 191 12.26 -4.82 -0.07
C SER A 191 12.37 -6.01 0.92
N LYS A 192 12.58 -7.21 0.37
CA LYS A 192 12.57 -8.51 1.09
C LYS A 192 13.79 -8.76 1.99
N HIS A 193 14.93 -8.11 1.73
CA HIS A 193 16.22 -8.46 2.32
C HIS A 193 16.97 -7.26 2.89
N ALA A 194 17.80 -7.51 3.92
CA ALA A 194 18.96 -6.66 4.19
C ALA A 194 19.78 -6.58 2.89
N ASN A 195 20.18 -5.38 2.47
CA ASN A 195 20.79 -5.06 1.15
C ASN A 195 19.83 -4.61 0.03
N CYS A 196 18.60 -4.18 0.34
CA CYS A 196 17.74 -3.41 -0.59
C CYS A 196 17.40 -4.11 -1.91
N VAL A 197 17.05 -5.40 -1.90
CA VAL A 197 16.55 -6.06 -3.12
C VAL A 197 15.10 -5.65 -3.37
N PHE A 198 14.81 -5.06 -4.53
CA PHE A 198 13.43 -4.78 -4.94
C PHE A 198 12.82 -6.03 -5.59
N THR A 199 11.61 -6.39 -5.19
CA THR A 199 10.99 -7.66 -5.56
C THR A 199 9.55 -7.44 -6.00
N ASN A 200 9.22 -7.70 -7.26
CA ASN A 200 7.86 -7.61 -7.75
C ASN A 200 7.61 -8.62 -8.88
N LYS A 201 6.35 -8.87 -9.21
CA LYS A 201 5.98 -9.69 -10.38
C LYS A 201 5.87 -8.85 -11.65
N ASP A 202 5.61 -7.57 -11.49
CA ASP A 202 5.43 -6.63 -12.58
C ASP A 202 6.79 -6.15 -13.11
N MET A 203 7.16 -6.63 -14.29
CA MET A 203 8.42 -6.26 -14.94
C MET A 203 8.44 -4.79 -15.37
N GLU A 204 7.29 -4.21 -15.74
CA GLU A 204 7.22 -2.79 -16.11
C GLU A 204 7.55 -1.93 -14.89
N LEU A 205 7.05 -2.32 -13.72
CA LEU A 205 7.41 -1.67 -12.47
C LEU A 205 8.93 -1.75 -12.19
N HIS A 206 9.56 -2.89 -12.46
CA HIS A 206 11.03 -3.01 -12.33
C HIS A 206 11.79 -2.02 -13.23
N GLU A 207 11.37 -1.86 -14.48
CA GLU A 207 11.99 -0.91 -15.41
C GLU A 207 11.72 0.55 -15.01
N LEU A 208 10.52 0.86 -14.50
CA LEU A 208 10.20 2.17 -13.94
C LEU A 208 11.13 2.52 -12.76
N VAL A 209 11.33 1.59 -11.81
CA VAL A 209 12.23 1.82 -10.67
C VAL A 209 13.69 1.97 -11.14
N LYS A 210 14.14 1.19 -12.13
CA LYS A 210 15.48 1.35 -12.72
C LYS A 210 15.69 2.72 -13.33
N GLY A 211 14.72 3.19 -14.12
CA GLY A 211 14.77 4.53 -14.71
C GLY A 211 14.84 5.62 -13.64
N ALA A 212 14.03 5.52 -12.58
CA ALA A 212 14.07 6.47 -11.46
C ALA A 212 15.43 6.47 -10.76
N VAL A 213 15.98 5.28 -10.46
CA VAL A 213 17.30 5.14 -9.83
C VAL A 213 18.41 5.71 -10.72
N GLU A 214 18.39 5.46 -12.03
CA GLU A 214 19.39 6.02 -12.94
C GLU A 214 19.32 7.56 -13.00
N ARG A 215 18.13 8.16 -12.94
CA ARG A 215 17.96 9.61 -12.92
C ARG A 215 18.40 10.25 -11.60
N VAL A 216 18.13 9.62 -10.46
CA VAL A 216 18.45 10.16 -9.13
C VAL A 216 19.89 9.85 -8.71
N VAL A 217 20.36 8.63 -8.94
CA VAL A 217 21.65 8.13 -8.45
C VAL A 217 22.71 8.09 -9.53
N GLY A 218 22.32 7.96 -10.79
CA GLY A 218 23.24 7.82 -11.93
C GLY A 218 23.39 6.38 -12.39
N ARG A 219 24.23 6.19 -13.42
CA ARG A 219 24.36 4.91 -14.12
C ARG A 219 25.08 3.87 -13.28
N MET A 220 24.44 2.71 -13.12
CA MET A 220 25.01 1.59 -12.35
C MET A 220 24.65 0.24 -12.96
N ARG A 221 25.51 -0.75 -12.73
CA ARG A 221 25.23 -2.14 -13.10
C ARG A 221 24.23 -2.79 -12.14
N VAL A 222 23.02 -3.00 -12.62
CA VAL A 222 21.93 -3.66 -11.91
C VAL A 222 21.82 -5.11 -12.36
N LYS A 223 21.64 -6.04 -11.41
CA LYS A 223 21.36 -7.45 -11.73
C LYS A 223 19.89 -7.72 -11.46
N THR A 224 19.18 -8.18 -12.48
CA THR A 224 17.80 -8.68 -12.35
C THR A 224 17.83 -10.20 -12.49
N SER A 225 17.13 -10.89 -11.60
CA SER A 225 16.94 -12.34 -11.65
C SER A 225 15.46 -12.67 -11.49
N VAL A 226 14.99 -13.73 -12.14
CA VAL A 226 13.61 -14.18 -12.05
C VAL A 226 13.58 -15.56 -11.40
N TYR A 227 12.79 -15.71 -10.34
CA TYR A 227 12.62 -16.97 -9.62
C TYR A 227 11.13 -17.19 -9.33
N GLU A 228 10.56 -18.32 -9.76
CA GLU A 228 9.14 -18.66 -9.56
C GLU A 228 8.13 -17.57 -10.00
N GLY A 229 8.46 -16.83 -11.06
CA GLY A 229 7.63 -15.72 -11.56
C GLY A 229 7.66 -14.46 -10.69
N ILE A 230 8.62 -14.36 -9.76
CA ILE A 230 8.94 -13.15 -9.01
C ILE A 230 10.29 -12.63 -9.53
N THR A 231 10.30 -11.38 -9.93
CA THR A 231 11.50 -10.69 -10.37
C THR A 231 12.16 -10.04 -9.15
N GLU A 232 13.47 -10.24 -9.02
CA GLU A 232 14.30 -9.64 -7.99
C GLU A 232 15.34 -8.74 -8.66
N THR A 233 15.41 -7.48 -8.24
CA THR A 233 16.39 -6.50 -8.73
C THR A 233 17.33 -6.11 -7.61
N ASN A 234 18.61 -6.42 -7.80
CA ASN A 234 19.67 -6.20 -6.83
C ASN A 234 20.52 -4.99 -7.23
N TRP A 235 20.48 -3.95 -6.40
CA TRP A 235 21.15 -2.69 -6.63
C TRP A 235 22.59 -2.69 -6.11
N SER A 236 23.36 -1.67 -6.47
CA SER A 236 24.67 -1.44 -5.87
C SER A 236 24.52 -1.13 -4.37
N LEU A 237 25.59 -1.35 -3.57
CA LEU A 237 25.59 -1.00 -2.14
C LEU A 237 25.47 0.51 -1.85
N LEU A 238 25.64 1.36 -2.87
CA LEU A 238 25.46 2.80 -2.73
C LEU A 238 24.00 3.13 -2.46
N LEU A 239 23.06 2.56 -3.23
CA LEU A 239 21.63 2.89 -3.11
C LEU A 239 21.03 2.61 -1.71
N PRO A 240 21.25 1.45 -1.04
CA PRO A 240 20.91 1.27 0.36
C PRO A 240 21.43 2.37 1.29
N THR A 241 22.67 2.81 1.04
CA THR A 241 23.33 3.84 1.84
C THR A 241 22.63 5.18 1.66
N LEU A 242 22.34 5.56 0.41
CA LEU A 242 21.62 6.79 0.09
C LEU A 242 20.21 6.79 0.68
N VAL A 243 19.46 5.70 0.52
CA VAL A 243 18.11 5.53 1.09
C VAL A 243 18.12 5.63 2.63
N THR A 244 19.19 5.15 3.26
CA THR A 244 19.38 5.28 4.72
C THR A 244 19.63 6.72 5.13
N ILE A 245 20.51 7.43 4.42
CA ILE A 245 20.76 8.86 4.64
C ILE A 245 19.48 9.67 4.37
N ALA A 246 18.66 9.27 3.41
CA ALA A 246 17.38 9.89 3.09
C ALA A 246 16.28 9.67 4.14
N GLY A 247 16.49 8.82 5.14
CA GLY A 247 15.58 8.64 6.28
C GLY A 247 15.00 7.23 6.47
N VAL A 248 15.36 6.25 5.64
CA VAL A 248 14.79 4.88 5.70
C VAL A 248 15.84 3.87 6.17
N ASN A 249 15.68 3.26 7.35
CA ASN A 249 16.65 2.29 7.86
C ASN A 249 16.63 0.99 7.04
N THR A 250 17.69 0.76 6.26
CA THR A 250 17.82 -0.41 5.37
C THR A 250 18.56 -1.61 5.99
N LYS A 251 19.02 -1.49 7.25
CA LYS A 251 19.80 -2.56 7.92
C LYS A 251 18.93 -3.81 8.17
N PRO A 252 17.78 -3.72 8.86
CA PRO A 252 16.80 -4.80 8.88
C PRO A 252 15.82 -4.69 7.71
N ARG A 253 15.10 -5.78 7.42
CA ARG A 253 13.97 -5.76 6.47
C ARG A 253 12.85 -4.84 6.95
N GLN A 254 12.09 -4.26 6.02
CA GLN A 254 11.06 -3.26 6.35
C GLN A 254 10.07 -3.71 7.43
N LYS A 255 9.59 -4.95 7.39
CA LYS A 255 8.64 -5.44 8.42
C LYS A 255 9.19 -5.49 9.85
N ILE A 256 10.51 -5.49 10.01
CA ILE A 256 11.19 -5.39 11.31
C ILE A 256 11.59 -3.95 11.59
N ALA A 257 12.14 -3.26 10.58
CA ALA A 257 12.55 -1.86 10.67
C ALA A 257 11.38 -0.95 11.10
N ASN A 258 10.19 -1.28 10.57
CA ASN A 258 8.97 -0.50 10.64
C ASN A 258 9.25 0.97 10.29
N ASN A 259 9.90 1.23 9.15
CA ASN A 259 10.27 2.59 8.79
C ASN A 259 9.02 3.43 8.50
N PRO A 260 8.91 4.66 9.03
CA PRO A 260 7.95 5.65 8.54
C PRO A 260 8.34 6.18 7.15
N ALA A 261 7.44 6.92 6.52
CA ALA A 261 7.79 7.80 5.41
C ALA A 261 8.81 8.86 5.89
N PRO A 262 9.83 9.21 5.08
CA PRO A 262 10.84 10.22 5.43
C PRO A 262 10.24 11.55 5.92
N LEU A 263 10.84 12.16 6.94
CA LEU A 263 10.31 13.36 7.60
C LEU A 263 10.12 14.54 6.63
N TRP A 264 11.11 14.76 5.74
CA TRP A 264 11.08 15.87 4.80
C TRP A 264 9.92 15.81 3.80
N LEU A 265 9.20 14.69 3.67
CA LEU A 265 7.99 14.62 2.84
C LEU A 265 6.86 15.50 3.40
N PHE A 266 6.85 15.81 4.70
CA PHE A 266 5.82 16.64 5.32
C PHE A 266 5.94 18.13 4.96
N THR A 267 7.09 18.56 4.44
CA THR A 267 7.35 19.92 3.95
C THR A 267 7.68 19.93 2.45
N ALA A 268 7.59 18.78 1.78
CA ALA A 268 7.91 18.66 0.36
C ALA A 268 6.77 19.20 -0.54
N PRO A 269 7.10 19.60 -1.79
CA PRO A 269 6.10 19.99 -2.77
C PRO A 269 5.05 18.90 -3.04
N LYS A 270 3.82 19.31 -3.37
CA LYS A 270 2.68 18.41 -3.61
C LYS A 270 2.97 17.28 -4.60
N ASN A 271 3.69 17.55 -5.69
CA ASN A 271 4.00 16.56 -6.71
C ASN A 271 4.94 15.46 -6.16
N VAL A 272 5.91 15.83 -5.31
CA VAL A 272 6.82 14.87 -4.65
C VAL A 272 6.05 13.96 -3.69
N VAL A 273 5.18 14.53 -2.85
CA VAL A 273 4.37 13.74 -1.91
C VAL A 273 3.36 12.86 -2.66
N SER A 274 2.74 13.38 -3.72
CA SER A 274 1.86 12.61 -4.60
C SER A 274 2.60 11.42 -5.24
N ALA A 275 3.81 11.63 -5.77
CA ALA A 275 4.62 10.57 -6.35
C ALA A 275 4.99 9.50 -5.31
N TYR A 276 5.31 9.90 -4.07
CA TYR A 276 5.54 8.96 -2.96
C TYR A 276 4.30 8.09 -2.70
N LEU A 277 3.13 8.72 -2.52
CA LEU A 277 1.86 8.02 -2.26
C LEU A 277 1.46 7.14 -3.46
N ARG A 278 1.64 7.62 -4.69
CA ARG A 278 1.43 6.84 -5.92
C ARG A 278 2.27 5.58 -5.90
N ALA A 279 3.58 5.71 -5.71
CA ALA A 279 4.50 4.57 -5.70
C ALA A 279 4.17 3.56 -4.59
N LEU A 280 3.82 4.04 -3.39
CA LEU A 280 3.40 3.19 -2.28
C LEU A 280 2.13 2.38 -2.63
N TRP A 281 1.11 3.02 -3.21
CA TRP A 281 -0.12 2.33 -3.64
C TRP A 281 0.06 1.48 -4.91
N THR A 282 1.01 1.82 -5.78
CA THR A 282 1.40 0.97 -6.91
C THR A 282 1.99 -0.34 -6.40
N ALA A 283 2.87 -0.28 -5.40
CA ALA A 283 3.52 -1.44 -4.79
C ALA A 283 2.56 -2.28 -3.92
N GLU A 284 1.89 -1.66 -2.96
CA GLU A 284 1.16 -2.35 -1.87
C GLU A 284 -0.36 -2.12 -1.90
N GLY A 285 -0.84 -1.29 -2.84
CA GLY A 285 -2.23 -0.86 -2.92
C GLY A 285 -3.16 -1.83 -3.66
N MET A 286 -4.33 -2.05 -3.07
CA MET A 286 -5.47 -2.75 -3.65
C MET A 286 -6.57 -1.76 -4.04
N ALA A 287 -6.91 -1.73 -5.32
CA ALA A 287 -7.78 -0.71 -5.87
C ALA A 287 -9.28 -0.90 -5.56
N ARG A 288 -9.72 -2.11 -5.19
CA ARG A 288 -11.15 -2.41 -4.90
C ARG A 288 -11.73 -1.56 -3.75
N PHE A 289 -10.89 -1.01 -2.88
CA PHE A 289 -11.29 -0.22 -1.70
C PHE A 289 -10.28 0.89 -1.34
N MET A 290 -9.44 1.34 -2.30
CA MET A 290 -8.24 2.17 -2.08
C MET A 290 -7.50 1.81 -0.78
N ARG A 291 -7.15 0.53 -0.63
CA ARG A 291 -6.48 0.02 0.57
C ARG A 291 -5.00 -0.12 0.31
N CYS A 292 -4.20 0.20 1.31
CA CYS A 292 -2.78 -0.14 1.31
C CYS A 292 -2.49 -0.93 2.59
N VAL A 293 -1.57 -1.87 2.49
CA VAL A 293 -1.33 -2.86 3.54
C VAL A 293 0.15 -2.91 3.88
N GLN A 294 0.46 -3.26 5.12
CA GLN A 294 1.84 -3.49 5.52
C GLN A 294 1.91 -4.47 6.68
N THR A 295 2.92 -5.33 6.67
CA THR A 295 3.18 -6.26 7.77
C THR A 295 4.24 -5.72 8.72
N VAL A 296 4.03 -5.91 10.02
CA VAL A 296 4.93 -5.46 11.10
C VAL A 296 5.16 -6.61 12.06
N VAL A 297 6.42 -6.85 12.43
CA VAL A 297 6.78 -7.80 13.49
C VAL A 297 6.57 -7.15 14.85
N VAL A 298 5.86 -7.83 15.76
CA VAL A 298 5.58 -7.35 17.12
C VAL A 298 6.15 -8.36 18.13
N PRO A 299 7.38 -8.16 18.65
CA PRO A 299 8.04 -9.11 19.54
C PRO A 299 7.24 -9.45 20.81
N GLN A 300 6.51 -8.46 21.34
CA GLN A 300 5.68 -8.56 22.54
C GLN A 300 4.48 -9.50 22.36
N LEU A 301 4.23 -9.98 21.14
CA LEU A 301 3.21 -11.00 20.91
C LEU A 301 3.65 -12.42 21.26
N GLU A 302 4.94 -12.67 21.54
CA GLU A 302 5.46 -14.02 21.83
C GLU A 302 4.67 -14.79 22.90
N PRO A 303 4.22 -14.17 24.00
CA PRO A 303 3.37 -14.84 24.98
C PRO A 303 2.04 -15.38 24.41
N TYR A 304 1.46 -14.72 23.40
CA TYR A 304 0.17 -15.07 22.80
C TYR A 304 0.29 -16.06 21.63
N ARG A 305 1.49 -16.57 21.38
CA ARG A 305 1.77 -17.50 20.29
C ARG A 305 0.91 -18.76 20.28
N HIS A 306 0.41 -19.20 21.44
CA HIS A 306 -0.46 -20.36 21.56
C HIS A 306 -1.88 -20.11 21.02
N ILE A 307 -2.30 -18.84 20.93
CA ILE A 307 -3.63 -18.40 20.42
C ILE A 307 -3.52 -17.93 18.96
N ILE A 308 -2.34 -17.45 18.55
CA ILE A 308 -2.02 -17.10 17.18
C ILE A 308 -1.57 -18.38 16.45
N ALA A 309 -2.46 -18.98 15.66
CA ALA A 309 -2.26 -20.33 15.17
C ALA A 309 -0.89 -20.56 14.48
N THR A 310 -0.22 -21.63 14.88
CA THR A 310 1.18 -21.92 14.51
C THR A 310 1.36 -22.58 13.15
N LYS A 311 0.28 -22.94 12.45
CA LYS A 311 0.10 -23.17 11.01
C LYS A 311 -1.07 -24.14 10.76
N PRO A 312 -1.81 -24.00 9.64
CA PRO A 312 -1.99 -22.83 8.81
C PRO A 312 -3.36 -22.20 9.13
N ALA A 313 -3.38 -21.16 9.96
CA ALA A 313 -4.55 -20.32 10.12
C ALA A 313 -4.09 -18.91 10.49
N VAL A 314 -4.51 -17.92 9.70
CA VAL A 314 -4.39 -16.52 10.07
C VAL A 314 -5.43 -16.23 11.17
N THR A 315 -5.05 -15.54 12.25
CA THR A 315 -6.01 -15.16 13.30
C THR A 315 -6.54 -13.74 13.02
N PRO A 316 -7.85 -13.58 12.75
CA PRO A 316 -8.48 -12.27 12.64
C PRO A 316 -8.26 -11.43 13.90
N TYR A 317 -7.99 -10.13 13.72
CA TYR A 317 -7.72 -9.22 14.84
C TYR A 317 -8.85 -9.23 15.88
N ASN A 318 -10.10 -9.25 15.45
CA ASN A 318 -11.27 -9.29 16.33
C ASN A 318 -11.36 -10.56 17.21
N ARG A 319 -10.70 -11.65 16.83
CA ARG A 319 -10.66 -12.91 17.59
C ARG A 319 -9.50 -12.99 18.58
N LEU A 320 -8.61 -12.01 18.60
CA LEU A 320 -7.49 -11.98 19.55
C LEU A 320 -7.96 -11.58 20.96
N PRO A 321 -7.25 -12.04 22.02
CA PRO A 321 -7.46 -11.57 23.38
C PRO A 321 -7.27 -10.04 23.50
N THR A 322 -7.91 -9.44 24.50
CA THR A 322 -7.86 -7.98 24.73
C THR A 322 -6.44 -7.47 24.93
N GLU A 323 -5.61 -8.20 25.68
CA GLU A 323 -4.23 -7.83 25.97
C GLU A 323 -3.35 -7.89 24.72
N ALA A 324 -3.59 -8.87 23.84
CA ALA A 324 -2.93 -8.96 22.54
C ALA A 324 -3.37 -7.81 21.61
N LYS A 325 -4.67 -7.48 21.62
CA LYS A 325 -5.24 -6.37 20.86
C LYS A 325 -4.64 -5.02 21.24
N GLU A 326 -4.48 -4.75 22.54
CA GLU A 326 -3.84 -3.52 23.04
C GLU A 326 -2.34 -3.50 22.73
N THR A 327 -1.63 -4.62 22.93
CA THR A 327 -0.22 -4.74 22.52
C THR A 327 -0.04 -4.41 21.05
N ILE A 328 -0.92 -4.91 20.17
CA ILE A 328 -0.87 -4.59 18.74
C ILE A 328 -1.04 -3.08 18.53
N TYR A 329 -2.04 -2.45 19.15
CA TYR A 329 -2.27 -1.01 19.00
C TYR A 329 -1.11 -0.13 19.49
N GLN A 330 -0.29 -0.61 20.42
CA GLN A 330 0.94 0.08 20.86
C GLN A 330 2.06 0.03 19.81
N HIS A 331 1.94 -0.83 18.79
CA HIS A 331 2.95 -1.05 17.75
C HIS A 331 2.33 -0.92 16.33
N PRO A 332 1.93 0.31 15.92
CA PRO A 332 1.37 0.54 14.60
C PRO A 332 2.39 0.30 13.49
N SER A 333 1.89 0.13 12.26
CA SER A 333 2.71 0.35 11.06
C SER A 333 3.05 1.83 10.95
N PHE A 334 4.32 2.19 11.14
CA PHE A 334 4.75 3.59 11.04
C PHE A 334 4.73 4.10 9.61
N LEU A 335 4.95 3.24 8.62
CA LEU A 335 4.78 3.60 7.21
C LEU A 335 3.34 4.00 6.91
N LEU A 336 2.37 3.16 7.29
CA LEU A 336 0.97 3.47 7.02
C LEU A 336 0.48 4.61 7.92
N ALA A 337 0.94 4.70 9.17
CA ALA A 337 0.61 5.80 10.06
C ALA A 337 1.08 7.16 9.51
N SER A 338 2.30 7.23 8.96
CA SER A 338 2.80 8.44 8.29
C SER A 338 2.14 8.67 6.92
N ALA A 339 1.83 7.62 6.15
CA ALA A 339 1.07 7.74 4.91
C ALA A 339 -0.34 8.34 5.13
N VAL A 340 -1.03 7.94 6.21
CA VAL A 340 -2.31 8.55 6.61
C VAL A 340 -2.15 10.05 6.89
N LEU A 341 -1.07 10.48 7.53
CA LEU A 341 -0.80 11.91 7.76
C LEU A 341 -0.49 12.65 6.45
N LEU A 342 0.28 12.04 5.55
CA LEU A 342 0.54 12.60 4.22
C LEU A 342 -0.73 12.68 3.36
N GLN A 343 -1.68 11.76 3.50
CA GLN A 343 -3.00 11.87 2.87
C GLN A 343 -3.81 13.01 3.48
N ARG A 344 -3.74 13.15 4.81
CA ARG A 344 -4.45 14.19 5.55
C ARG A 344 -3.99 15.59 5.15
N SER A 345 -2.73 15.80 4.80
CA SER A 345 -2.24 17.10 4.30
C SER A 345 -2.93 17.53 2.99
N PHE A 346 -3.54 16.59 2.25
CA PHE A 346 -4.38 16.84 1.07
C PHE A 346 -5.88 16.79 1.35
N GLY A 347 -6.27 16.81 2.63
CA GLY A 347 -7.67 16.74 3.04
C GLY A 347 -8.30 15.36 2.83
N ILE A 348 -7.48 14.31 2.73
CA ILE A 348 -7.93 12.93 2.54
C ILE A 348 -7.91 12.20 3.87
N ASP A 349 -9.06 11.69 4.27
CA ASP A 349 -9.21 10.96 5.52
C ASP A 349 -9.16 9.44 5.28
N ALA A 350 -8.15 8.81 5.86
CA ALA A 350 -7.91 7.38 5.76
C ALA A 350 -7.87 6.74 7.16
N THR A 351 -8.40 5.53 7.26
CA THR A 351 -8.46 4.78 8.52
C THR A 351 -7.33 3.77 8.57
N LEU A 352 -6.53 3.78 9.64
CA LEU A 352 -5.50 2.76 9.90
C LEU A 352 -5.99 1.75 10.93
N LYS A 353 -5.97 0.46 10.60
CA LYS A 353 -6.38 -0.61 11.51
C LYS A 353 -5.54 -1.89 11.36
N PRO A 354 -5.37 -2.67 12.43
CA PRO A 354 -4.85 -4.02 12.34
C PRO A 354 -5.93 -4.96 11.77
N SER A 355 -5.54 -5.80 10.83
CA SER A 355 -6.44 -6.73 10.14
C SER A 355 -6.32 -8.15 10.72
N VAL A 356 -5.10 -8.68 10.74
CA VAL A 356 -4.84 -10.07 11.14
C VAL A 356 -3.48 -10.21 11.83
N ALA A 357 -3.34 -11.21 12.69
CA ALA A 357 -2.07 -11.63 13.27
C ALA A 357 -1.75 -13.08 12.91
N TYR A 358 -0.48 -13.38 12.68
CA TYR A 358 -0.02 -14.71 12.31
C TYR A 358 1.45 -14.93 12.67
N SER A 359 1.84 -16.20 12.82
CA SER A 359 3.25 -16.61 12.87
C SER A 359 3.72 -16.97 11.46
N ASP A 360 4.80 -16.37 10.99
CA ASP A 360 5.40 -16.76 9.71
C ASP A 360 6.21 -18.07 9.82
N TYR A 361 6.77 -18.53 8.70
CA TYR A 361 7.57 -19.75 8.66
C TYR A 361 8.89 -19.65 9.44
N ARG A 362 9.35 -18.43 9.73
CA ARG A 362 10.53 -18.14 10.58
C ARG A 362 10.15 -18.00 12.05
N LYS A 363 8.91 -18.32 12.41
CA LYS A 363 8.36 -18.19 13.77
C LYS A 363 8.29 -16.73 14.24
N GLU A 364 8.28 -15.77 13.32
CA GLU A 364 8.09 -14.36 13.68
C GLU A 364 6.60 -14.05 13.78
N LEU A 365 6.21 -13.47 14.91
CA LEU A 365 4.85 -12.99 15.13
C LEU A 365 4.65 -11.64 14.46
N THR A 366 3.74 -11.65 13.49
CA THR A 366 3.54 -10.57 12.54
C THR A 366 2.08 -10.14 12.56
N VAL A 367 1.86 -8.84 12.46
CA VAL A 367 0.55 -8.21 12.31
C VAL A 367 0.47 -7.57 10.94
N LEU A 368 -0.64 -7.79 10.24
CA LEU A 368 -0.98 -7.05 9.03
C LEU A 368 -1.78 -5.82 9.42
N TRP A 369 -1.24 -4.65 9.09
CA TRP A 369 -1.92 -3.36 9.17
C TRP A 369 -2.49 -2.98 7.82
N THR A 370 -3.57 -2.21 7.84
CA THR A 370 -4.28 -1.77 6.64
C THR A 370 -4.71 -0.33 6.83
N THR A 371 -4.38 0.50 5.84
CA THR A 371 -5.00 1.81 5.65
C THR A 371 -6.11 1.71 4.60
N GLU A 372 -7.26 2.30 4.87
CA GLU A 372 -8.44 2.25 4.00
C GLU A 372 -9.04 3.65 3.83
N ILE A 373 -9.39 4.01 2.60
CA ILE A 373 -10.22 5.18 2.29
C ILE A 373 -11.59 4.66 1.92
N THR A 374 -12.59 4.93 2.75
CA THR A 374 -13.93 4.36 2.60
C THR A 374 -14.92 5.31 1.92
N SER A 375 -14.75 6.62 2.09
CA SER A 375 -15.62 7.62 1.47
C SER A 375 -15.32 7.75 -0.02
N ILE A 376 -16.33 7.67 -0.88
CA ILE A 376 -16.15 7.84 -2.32
C ILE A 376 -15.59 9.22 -2.69
N THR A 377 -15.96 10.27 -1.96
CA THR A 377 -15.42 11.62 -2.16
C THR A 377 -13.91 11.63 -1.94
N GLU A 378 -13.45 10.97 -0.87
CA GLU A 378 -12.03 10.85 -0.54
C GLU A 378 -11.29 9.91 -1.49
N ILE A 379 -11.92 8.82 -1.93
CA ILE A 379 -11.39 7.93 -2.98
C ILE A 379 -11.15 8.72 -4.27
N ASN A 380 -12.11 9.54 -4.69
CA ASN A 380 -11.99 10.35 -5.90
C ASN A 380 -10.90 11.42 -5.77
N LYS A 381 -10.82 12.10 -4.63
CA LYS A 381 -9.73 13.05 -4.34
C LYS A 381 -8.37 12.36 -4.39
N PHE A 382 -8.26 11.20 -3.75
CA PHE A 382 -7.01 10.46 -3.66
C PHE A 382 -6.59 9.87 -5.01
N SER A 383 -7.52 9.29 -5.76
CA SER A 383 -7.29 8.79 -7.11
C SER A 383 -6.78 9.89 -8.05
N LYS A 384 -7.37 11.10 -7.98
CA LYS A 384 -6.87 12.27 -8.71
C LYS A 384 -5.51 12.74 -8.22
N LEU A 385 -5.31 12.78 -6.89
CA LEU A 385 -4.05 13.23 -6.29
C LEU A 385 -2.89 12.39 -6.82
N ILE A 386 -3.03 11.07 -6.77
CA ILE A 386 -1.98 10.14 -7.16
C ILE A 386 -2.02 9.81 -8.65
N ASP A 387 -2.84 10.49 -9.46
CA ASP A 387 -3.08 10.18 -10.88
C ASP A 387 -3.12 8.66 -11.12
N PHE A 388 -4.06 8.00 -10.44
CA PHE A 388 -4.15 6.54 -10.47
C PHE A 388 -4.68 6.09 -11.83
N ASP A 389 -3.86 6.23 -12.87
CA ASP A 389 -4.16 5.80 -14.23
C ASP A 389 -3.98 4.29 -14.31
N GLY A 390 -5.05 3.59 -13.94
CA GLY A 390 -5.06 2.15 -13.83
C GLY A 390 -5.04 1.43 -15.17
N THR A 391 -4.44 1.85 -16.28
CA THR A 391 -4.60 1.05 -17.51
C THR A 391 -4.19 -0.43 -17.35
N ALA A 392 -3.20 -0.76 -16.50
CA ALA A 392 -2.93 -2.14 -16.08
C ALA A 392 -3.76 -2.65 -14.87
N LYS A 393 -4.07 -1.80 -13.86
CA LYS A 393 -4.85 -2.19 -12.65
C LYS A 393 -6.37 -1.98 -12.76
N HIS A 394 -6.87 -0.99 -13.52
CA HIS A 394 -8.22 -0.84 -14.07
C HIS A 394 -8.62 -1.92 -15.07
N LEU A 395 -7.72 -2.44 -15.92
CA LEU A 395 -8.02 -3.65 -16.69
C LEU A 395 -8.17 -4.86 -15.75
N LEU A 396 -7.41 -4.94 -14.66
CA LEU A 396 -7.63 -5.91 -13.57
C LEU A 396 -8.90 -5.61 -12.74
N LEU A 397 -9.27 -4.35 -12.51
CA LEU A 397 -10.53 -3.95 -11.84
C LEU A 397 -11.76 -4.28 -12.69
N ARG A 398 -11.64 -4.21 -14.03
CA ARG A 398 -12.71 -4.56 -14.97
C ARG A 398 -12.72 -6.03 -15.36
N GLN A 399 -11.59 -6.74 -15.34
CA GLN A 399 -11.47 -8.12 -15.83
C GLN A 399 -11.13 -9.17 -14.76
N ARG A 400 -10.83 -8.82 -13.50
CA ARG A 400 -10.50 -9.82 -12.46
C ARG A 400 -11.15 -9.53 -11.10
N ILE A 401 -12.35 -10.09 -10.95
CA ILE A 401 -12.92 -10.55 -9.68
C ILE A 401 -12.07 -11.71 -9.07
N HIS A 402 -11.06 -12.24 -9.78
CA HIS A 402 -10.41 -13.51 -9.43
C HIS A 402 -8.91 -13.56 -9.16
N GLU A 403 -8.10 -12.54 -9.42
CA GLU A 403 -6.67 -12.65 -9.12
C GLU A 403 -6.13 -11.38 -8.47
N SER A 404 -5.65 -11.57 -7.25
CA SER A 404 -4.87 -10.61 -6.46
C SER A 404 -3.79 -9.96 -7.32
N SER A 405 -3.93 -8.66 -7.58
CA SER A 405 -2.79 -7.83 -7.94
C SER A 405 -1.77 -7.93 -6.80
N SER A 406 -0.61 -8.51 -7.14
CA SER A 406 0.56 -8.81 -6.32
C SER A 406 0.35 -8.95 -4.80
N PRO A 407 0.36 -10.20 -4.27
CA PRO A 407 0.83 -10.37 -2.91
C PRO A 407 2.30 -9.95 -2.88
N SER A 408 2.63 -8.87 -2.16
CA SER A 408 4.01 -8.58 -1.71
C SER A 408 4.67 -9.89 -1.25
N PRO A 409 5.99 -10.11 -1.37
CA PRO A 409 6.64 -11.32 -0.84
C PRO A 409 6.40 -11.56 0.67
N PHE A 410 5.79 -10.60 1.39
CA PHE A 410 5.28 -10.76 2.76
C PHE A 410 3.88 -11.41 2.84
N TYR A 411 3.12 -11.40 1.76
CA TYR A 411 1.96 -12.26 1.56
C TYR A 411 2.43 -13.64 1.12
N SER A 412 2.24 -14.64 1.97
CA SER A 412 2.09 -15.97 1.39
C SER A 412 0.85 -15.95 0.49
N LYS A 413 0.90 -16.60 -0.70
CA LYS A 413 -0.29 -16.85 -1.55
C LYS A 413 -1.51 -17.32 -0.74
N ARG A 414 -1.27 -17.95 0.42
CA ARG A 414 -2.25 -18.49 1.37
C ARG A 414 -2.90 -17.42 2.25
N VAL A 415 -2.16 -16.44 2.75
CA VAL A 415 -2.69 -15.30 3.55
C VAL A 415 -3.55 -14.40 2.68
N ALA A 416 -3.15 -14.15 1.42
CA ALA A 416 -3.99 -13.46 0.44
C ALA A 416 -5.30 -14.22 0.19
N LYS A 417 -5.22 -15.56 0.03
CA LYS A 417 -6.39 -16.44 -0.16
C LYS A 417 -7.32 -16.45 1.06
N GLU A 418 -6.77 -16.41 2.28
CA GLU A 418 -7.54 -16.36 3.52
C GLU A 418 -8.16 -14.97 3.79
N LEU A 419 -7.45 -13.87 3.53
CA LEU A 419 -8.01 -12.50 3.61
C LEU A 419 -9.15 -12.30 2.61
N ILE A 420 -9.01 -12.86 1.40
CA ILE A 420 -10.10 -12.88 0.40
C ILE A 420 -11.25 -13.80 0.84
N SER A 421 -11.00 -14.82 1.67
CA SER A 421 -12.05 -15.72 2.19
C SER A 421 -12.74 -15.21 3.46
N LEU A 422 -12.06 -14.37 4.25
CA LEU A 422 -12.58 -13.72 5.46
C LEU A 422 -13.61 -12.63 5.12
N TYR A 423 -13.55 -12.11 3.89
CA TYR A 423 -14.55 -11.22 3.32
C TYR A 423 -15.17 -11.94 2.11
N PRO A 424 -16.21 -12.77 2.29
CA PRO A 424 -16.90 -13.36 1.15
C PRO A 424 -17.23 -12.23 0.16
N ILE A 425 -16.87 -12.42 -1.10
CA ILE A 425 -17.32 -11.55 -2.19
C ILE A 425 -18.84 -11.73 -2.27
N ARG A 426 -19.59 -11.02 -1.42
CA ARG A 426 -20.95 -10.65 -1.75
C ARG A 426 -20.79 -9.54 -2.78
N LEU A 427 -21.09 -9.83 -4.04
CA LEU A 427 -21.29 -8.80 -5.07
C LEU A 427 -22.61 -8.05 -4.80
N MET A 428 -22.76 -7.53 -3.58
CA MET A 428 -23.88 -6.71 -3.16
C MET A 428 -23.50 -5.27 -3.39
N MET A 429 -23.56 -4.84 -4.65
CA MET A 429 -23.51 -3.43 -4.98
C MET A 429 -24.93 -2.90 -4.87
N LEU A 430 -25.23 -2.21 -3.77
CA LEU A 430 -26.28 -1.21 -3.78
C LEU A 430 -25.70 0.04 -4.48
N ARG A 431 -26.50 0.74 -5.28
CA ARG A 431 -26.02 1.87 -6.08
C ARG A 431 -25.77 3.08 -5.18
N GLU A 432 -24.59 3.70 -5.28
CA GLU A 432 -24.23 4.92 -4.53
C GLU A 432 -25.17 6.12 -4.80
N GLU A 433 -25.84 6.15 -5.95
CA GLU A 433 -26.77 7.23 -6.35
C GLU A 433 -28.24 6.93 -6.00
N SER A 434 -28.54 5.75 -5.45
CA SER A 434 -29.91 5.35 -5.12
C SER A 434 -30.20 5.56 -3.64
N ARG A 435 -31.33 6.20 -3.32
CA ARG A 435 -31.81 6.29 -1.95
C ARG A 435 -32.46 4.98 -1.52
N TYR A 436 -32.13 4.49 -0.33
CA TYR A 436 -32.67 3.25 0.21
C TYR A 436 -33.40 3.50 1.53
N LYS A 437 -34.43 2.69 1.79
CA LYS A 437 -35.11 2.67 3.08
C LYS A 437 -34.78 1.37 3.79
N VAL A 438 -34.24 1.47 5.00
CA VAL A 438 -33.75 0.31 5.75
C VAL A 438 -34.59 0.09 6.99
N TYR A 439 -34.94 -1.16 7.23
CA TYR A 439 -35.60 -1.63 8.43
C TYR A 439 -34.68 -2.62 9.13
N ALA A 440 -34.21 -2.26 10.31
CA ALA A 440 -33.30 -3.08 11.09
C ALA A 440 -33.93 -3.41 12.44
N SER A 441 -33.71 -4.64 12.90
CA SER A 441 -34.08 -5.08 14.24
C SER A 441 -32.85 -5.23 15.10
N VAL A 442 -32.92 -4.70 16.31
CA VAL A 442 -31.85 -4.76 17.31
C VAL A 442 -32.41 -5.34 18.60
N TYR A 443 -31.55 -5.97 19.40
CA TYR A 443 -31.98 -6.51 20.69
C TYR A 443 -32.55 -5.40 21.61
N PRO A 444 -33.74 -5.59 22.22
CA PRO A 444 -34.34 -4.63 23.13
C PRO A 444 -33.64 -4.56 24.50
N ARG A 445 -32.86 -5.60 24.85
CA ARG A 445 -31.93 -5.61 25.99
C ARG A 445 -30.62 -6.24 25.51
N PRO A 446 -29.45 -5.66 25.80
CA PRO A 446 -28.18 -6.27 25.41
C PRO A 446 -28.11 -7.69 25.99
N PRO A 447 -27.75 -8.71 25.19
CA PRO A 447 -27.49 -10.04 25.72
C PRO A 447 -26.34 -9.97 26.77
N PRO A 448 -26.22 -10.97 27.67
CA PRO A 448 -25.21 -10.96 28.74
C PRO A 448 -23.76 -10.79 28.24
N SER A 449 -23.52 -11.15 26.97
CA SER A 449 -22.36 -10.76 26.18
C SER A 449 -22.55 -9.35 25.63
N ARG A 450 -21.67 -8.42 26.02
CA ARG A 450 -21.66 -6.96 25.80
C ARG A 450 -21.77 -6.43 24.36
N GLN A 451 -22.28 -7.18 23.37
CA GLN A 451 -22.35 -6.80 21.95
C GLN A 451 -23.79 -6.44 21.52
N ILE A 452 -23.91 -5.47 20.60
CA ILE A 452 -25.16 -5.18 19.91
C ILE A 452 -25.28 -6.19 18.76
N ARG A 453 -26.39 -6.91 18.66
CA ARG A 453 -26.64 -7.78 17.50
C ARG A 453 -27.79 -7.16 16.70
N SER A 454 -27.57 -6.92 15.41
CA SER A 454 -28.69 -6.72 14.50
C SER A 454 -29.26 -8.12 14.21
N LEU A 455 -30.53 -8.33 14.56
CA LEU A 455 -31.20 -9.63 14.40
C LEU A 455 -31.56 -9.87 12.93
N ALA A 456 -31.99 -8.81 12.25
CA ALA A 456 -32.34 -8.82 10.84
C ALA A 456 -32.29 -7.40 10.27
N VAL A 457 -31.81 -7.25 9.04
CA VAL A 457 -31.85 -6.00 8.27
C VAL A 457 -32.53 -6.25 6.94
N ALA A 458 -33.44 -5.37 6.54
CA ALA A 458 -34.09 -5.37 5.24
C ALA A 458 -33.93 -4.00 4.57
N ILE A 459 -33.43 -4.00 3.33
CA ILE A 459 -33.11 -2.82 2.54
C ILE A 459 -34.08 -2.75 1.38
N PHE A 460 -34.72 -1.60 1.21
CA PHE A 460 -35.73 -1.35 0.18
C PHE A 460 -35.33 -0.21 -0.73
N ASP A 461 -35.65 -0.31 -2.02
CA ASP A 461 -35.53 0.81 -2.94
C ASP A 461 -36.67 1.83 -2.73
N GLN A 462 -36.58 2.99 -3.39
CA GLN A 462 -37.62 4.03 -3.37
C GLN A 462 -38.99 3.54 -3.88
N LYS A 463 -39.05 2.43 -4.63
CA LYS A 463 -40.29 1.83 -5.14
C LYS A 463 -40.88 0.80 -4.16
N GLY A 464 -40.30 0.65 -2.97
CA GLY A 464 -40.78 -0.26 -1.93
C GLY A 464 -40.45 -1.74 -2.21
N ARG A 465 -39.48 -2.02 -3.08
CA ARG A 465 -39.03 -3.38 -3.39
C ARG A 465 -37.87 -3.77 -2.51
N LEU A 466 -37.89 -4.99 -1.98
CA LEU A 466 -36.83 -5.53 -1.12
C LEU A 466 -35.60 -5.79 -1.98
N VAL A 467 -34.53 -5.02 -1.79
CA VAL A 467 -33.28 -5.14 -2.55
C VAL A 467 -32.30 -6.09 -1.88
N GLN A 468 -32.32 -6.13 -0.54
CA GLN A 468 -31.43 -6.99 0.24
C GLN A 468 -32.05 -7.33 1.60
N SER A 469 -31.85 -8.55 2.06
CA SER A 469 -32.04 -8.92 3.48
C SER A 469 -30.77 -9.54 4.06
N LEU A 470 -30.49 -9.26 5.33
CA LEU A 470 -29.34 -9.78 6.08
C LEU A 470 -29.86 -10.49 7.33
N GLY A 471 -29.40 -11.73 7.54
CA GLY A 471 -29.73 -12.56 8.71
C GLY A 471 -28.82 -12.35 9.92
N SER A 472 -29.12 -13.07 11.00
CA SER A 472 -28.66 -12.90 12.40
C SER A 472 -27.16 -13.09 12.72
N ASP A 473 -26.27 -13.08 11.72
CA ASP A 473 -24.86 -13.46 11.91
C ASP A 473 -23.91 -12.28 12.10
N MET A 474 -24.45 -11.08 12.33
CA MET A 474 -23.66 -9.85 12.37
C MET A 474 -23.61 -9.22 13.76
N PHE A 475 -22.37 -9.03 14.23
CA PHE A 475 -22.03 -8.45 15.54
C PHE A 475 -21.66 -6.98 15.38
N LEU A 476 -22.39 -6.09 16.06
CA LEU A 476 -22.03 -4.69 16.26
C LEU A 476 -21.35 -4.58 17.64
N GLY A 477 -20.21 -3.88 17.70
CA GLY A 477 -19.32 -3.80 18.88
C GLY A 477 -19.96 -3.21 20.16
N GLU A 478 -19.25 -3.35 21.29
CA GLU A 478 -19.76 -3.09 22.65
C GLU A 478 -20.20 -1.65 22.93
N TYR A 479 -21.26 -1.47 23.72
CA TYR A 479 -21.56 -0.20 24.41
C TYR A 479 -22.21 -0.44 25.78
N GLY A 480 -21.83 0.39 26.77
CA GLY A 480 -22.31 0.37 28.15
C GLY A 480 -23.78 0.74 28.32
N HIS A 481 -24.28 0.49 29.54
CA HIS A 481 -25.68 0.43 29.92
C HIS A 481 -26.54 1.63 29.45
N HIS A 482 -27.64 1.28 28.75
CA HIS A 482 -28.67 2.12 28.13
C HIS A 482 -28.44 2.47 26.66
N PHE A 483 -29.09 1.68 25.79
CA PHE A 483 -29.09 1.87 24.35
C PHE A 483 -30.32 2.66 23.90
N THR A 484 -30.10 3.78 23.21
CA THR A 484 -31.17 4.60 22.62
C THR A 484 -31.43 4.19 21.16
N LYS A 485 -32.65 4.42 20.65
CA LYS A 485 -32.98 4.19 19.23
C LYS A 485 -32.04 4.93 18.27
N THR A 486 -31.51 6.08 18.68
CA THR A 486 -30.56 6.89 17.91
C THR A 486 -29.21 6.20 17.76
N GLN A 487 -28.67 5.63 18.84
CA GLN A 487 -27.41 4.88 18.79
C GLN A 487 -27.54 3.59 17.97
N ALA A 488 -28.70 2.94 18.03
CA ALA A 488 -29.03 1.80 17.17
C ALA A 488 -28.99 2.15 15.70
N ARG A 489 -29.56 3.30 15.36
CA ARG A 489 -29.57 3.82 13.99
C ARG A 489 -28.15 4.08 13.49
N MET A 490 -27.34 4.82 14.25
CA MET A 490 -25.95 5.14 13.89
C MET A 490 -25.09 3.88 13.69
N GLY A 491 -25.28 2.85 14.52
CA GLY A 491 -24.57 1.57 14.37
C GLY A 491 -24.95 0.82 13.09
N VAL A 492 -26.23 0.86 12.70
CA VAL A 492 -26.70 0.27 11.45
C VAL A 492 -26.23 1.08 10.24
N GLU A 493 -26.26 2.41 10.30
CA GLU A 493 -25.75 3.30 9.25
C GLU A 493 -24.26 3.07 8.99
N SER A 494 -23.45 3.05 10.05
CA SER A 494 -22.00 2.78 9.97
C SER A 494 -21.71 1.40 9.37
N MET A 495 -22.56 0.41 9.66
CA MET A 495 -22.46 -0.93 9.07
C MET A 495 -22.80 -0.91 7.58
N LEU A 496 -23.88 -0.24 7.17
CA LEU A 496 -24.28 -0.15 5.76
C LEU A 496 -23.23 0.58 4.91
N GLU A 497 -22.63 1.64 5.47
CA GLU A 497 -21.52 2.36 4.84
C GLU A 497 -20.29 1.45 4.71
N ALA A 498 -19.96 0.68 5.76
CA ALA A 498 -18.82 -0.23 5.76
C ALA A 498 -19.00 -1.45 4.83
N GLU A 499 -20.21 -2.00 4.72
CA GLU A 499 -20.49 -3.20 3.92
C GLU A 499 -20.86 -2.89 2.46
N PHE A 500 -21.61 -1.82 2.22
CA PHE A 500 -22.20 -1.51 0.91
C PHE A 500 -21.75 -0.17 0.33
N GLY A 501 -21.01 0.67 1.07
CA GLY A 501 -20.55 1.97 0.60
C GLY A 501 -21.66 3.02 0.46
N ILE A 502 -22.83 2.81 1.08
CA ILE A 502 -23.98 3.71 0.97
C ILE A 502 -23.96 4.70 2.13
N SER A 503 -24.04 5.99 1.82
CA SER A 503 -24.34 7.03 2.80
C SER A 503 -25.85 7.11 3.02
N MET A 504 -26.30 7.02 4.27
CA MET A 504 -27.72 7.05 4.64
C MET A 504 -28.07 8.44 5.18
N GLU A 505 -29.21 9.00 4.76
CA GLU A 505 -29.71 10.25 5.34
C GLU A 505 -30.46 9.99 6.65
N GLU A 506 -30.60 11.04 7.46
CA GLU A 506 -31.37 10.98 8.70
C GLU A 506 -32.83 10.59 8.41
N GLY A 507 -33.24 9.42 8.93
CA GLY A 507 -34.59 8.87 8.75
C GLY A 507 -34.70 7.74 7.71
N ASP A 508 -33.64 7.46 6.95
CA ASP A 508 -33.61 6.33 6.02
C ASP A 508 -33.55 4.97 6.75
N VAL A 509 -32.96 4.94 7.96
CA VAL A 509 -32.87 3.75 8.82
C VAL A 509 -33.91 3.76 9.94
N ASN A 510 -34.77 2.74 9.91
CA ASN A 510 -35.87 2.52 10.85
C ASN A 510 -35.60 1.32 11.74
N ILE A 511 -35.58 1.55 13.06
CA ILE A 511 -35.40 0.50 14.06
C ILE A 511 -36.78 -0.07 14.44
N VAL A 512 -37.02 -1.31 14.06
CA VAL A 512 -38.29 -2.03 14.25
C VAL A 512 -38.07 -3.39 14.94
N THR A 513 -39.14 -4.10 15.29
CA THR A 513 -39.01 -5.44 15.87
C THR A 513 -38.61 -6.45 14.80
N GLU A 514 -37.96 -7.55 15.19
CA GLU A 514 -37.59 -8.63 14.28
C GLU A 514 -38.81 -9.19 13.52
N LYS A 515 -39.93 -9.40 14.22
CA LYS A 515 -41.21 -9.80 13.61
C LYS A 515 -41.68 -8.81 12.53
N GLU A 516 -41.41 -7.53 12.72
CA GLU A 516 -41.77 -6.50 11.73
C GLU A 516 -40.84 -6.55 10.51
N VAL A 517 -39.53 -6.75 10.70
CA VAL A 517 -38.58 -6.97 9.59
C VAL A 517 -38.99 -8.19 8.78
N GLU A 518 -39.27 -9.32 9.42
CA GLU A 518 -39.72 -10.54 8.75
C GLU A 518 -41.05 -10.34 8.01
N ARG A 519 -41.99 -9.61 8.61
CA ARG A 519 -43.28 -9.28 7.97
C ARG A 519 -43.07 -8.43 6.72
N LEU A 520 -42.17 -7.44 6.77
CA LEU A 520 -41.83 -6.58 5.65
C LEU A 520 -41.15 -7.38 4.54
N ILE A 521 -40.18 -8.23 4.87
CA ILE A 521 -39.53 -9.14 3.90
C ILE A 521 -40.56 -10.03 3.20
N LYS A 522 -41.47 -10.66 3.96
CA LYS A 522 -42.50 -11.57 3.42
C LYS A 522 -43.51 -10.88 2.50
N LYS A 523 -43.85 -9.62 2.76
CA LYS A 523 -44.84 -8.86 1.97
C LYS A 523 -44.23 -8.11 0.79
N ALA A 524 -42.91 -7.97 0.75
CA ALA A 524 -42.24 -7.16 -0.25
C ALA A 524 -42.18 -7.85 -1.60
N LYS A 525 -42.35 -7.05 -2.66
CA LYS A 525 -41.90 -7.47 -3.99
C LYS A 525 -40.38 -7.48 -3.98
N ARG A 526 -39.76 -8.62 -4.32
CA ARG A 526 -38.30 -8.71 -4.42
C ARG A 526 -37.81 -7.81 -5.56
N GLY A 527 -36.82 -6.98 -5.24
CA GLY A 527 -35.95 -6.26 -6.15
C GLY A 527 -34.52 -6.75 -5.96
N GLY A 528 -33.60 -6.36 -6.85
CA GLY A 528 -32.21 -6.80 -6.79
C GLY A 528 -31.79 -7.63 -8.00
N PHE A 529 -30.65 -8.31 -7.85
CA PHE A 529 -29.98 -9.00 -8.95
C PHE A 529 -30.37 -10.46 -9.02
N HIS A 530 -30.95 -10.83 -10.15
CA HIS A 530 -31.33 -12.18 -10.46
C HIS A 530 -30.39 -12.75 -11.51
N VAL A 531 -30.03 -14.02 -11.34
CA VAL A 531 -29.20 -14.74 -12.29
C VAL A 531 -30.07 -15.66 -13.13
N TYR A 532 -30.09 -15.41 -14.44
CA TYR A 532 -30.82 -16.20 -15.42
C TYR A 532 -29.86 -17.10 -16.15
N VAL A 533 -30.07 -18.41 -16.04
CA VAL A 533 -29.17 -19.42 -16.58
C VAL A 533 -29.91 -20.25 -17.60
N SER A 534 -29.39 -20.30 -18.82
CA SER A 534 -29.78 -21.35 -19.76
C SER A 534 -28.93 -22.58 -19.46
N ALA A 535 -29.57 -23.64 -18.98
CA ALA A 535 -28.90 -24.88 -18.61
C ALA A 535 -29.48 -26.06 -19.39
N GLU A 536 -28.62 -27.01 -19.77
CA GLU A 536 -29.00 -28.28 -20.38
C GLU A 536 -28.42 -29.42 -19.55
N ASN A 537 -29.30 -30.26 -19.00
CA ASN A 537 -28.87 -31.47 -18.30
C ASN A 537 -28.61 -32.56 -19.34
N VAL A 538 -27.42 -33.16 -19.31
CA VAL A 538 -26.97 -34.23 -20.18
C VAL A 538 -26.79 -35.49 -19.34
N PRO A 539 -27.83 -36.34 -19.20
CA PRO A 539 -27.83 -37.48 -18.28
C PRO A 539 -26.77 -38.53 -18.61
N SER A 540 -26.47 -38.72 -19.89
CA SER A 540 -25.45 -39.67 -20.37
C SER A 540 -24.04 -39.35 -19.86
N GLU A 541 -23.76 -38.07 -19.60
CA GLU A 541 -22.46 -37.59 -19.14
C GLU A 541 -22.45 -37.25 -17.65
N LYS A 542 -23.61 -37.35 -16.99
CA LYS A 542 -23.83 -36.86 -15.62
C LYS A 542 -23.33 -35.42 -15.48
N ALA A 543 -23.77 -34.55 -16.38
CA ALA A 543 -23.31 -33.18 -16.50
C ALA A 543 -24.44 -32.20 -16.81
N LEU A 544 -24.36 -31.01 -16.22
CA LEU A 544 -25.19 -29.85 -16.51
C LEU A 544 -24.35 -28.82 -17.26
N TYR A 545 -24.76 -28.51 -18.48
CA TYR A 545 -24.12 -27.51 -19.32
C TYR A 545 -24.79 -26.16 -19.10
N LEU A 546 -24.05 -25.23 -18.51
CA LEU A 546 -24.46 -23.83 -18.41
C LEU A 546 -24.02 -23.12 -19.69
N LYS A 547 -24.96 -22.65 -20.50
CA LYS A 547 -24.67 -22.03 -21.80
C LYS A 547 -24.53 -20.52 -21.73
N ALA A 548 -25.26 -19.87 -20.83
CA ALA A 548 -25.13 -18.43 -20.59
C ALA A 548 -25.73 -18.04 -19.24
N ILE A 549 -25.06 -17.10 -18.57
CA ILE A 549 -25.42 -16.55 -17.26
C ILE A 549 -25.70 -15.05 -17.47
N TYR A 550 -26.95 -14.63 -17.28
CA TYR A 550 -27.34 -13.21 -17.35
C TYR A 550 -27.68 -12.69 -15.97
N ARG A 551 -27.17 -11.52 -15.65
CA ARG A 551 -27.57 -10.81 -14.45
C ARG A 551 -28.61 -9.76 -14.82
N LEU A 552 -29.78 -9.83 -14.21
CA LEU A 552 -30.86 -8.87 -14.40
C LEU A 552 -31.13 -8.12 -13.10
N GLU A 553 -31.19 -6.81 -13.15
CA GLU A 553 -31.84 -6.03 -12.11
C GLU A 553 -33.33 -5.95 -12.44
N LEU A 554 -34.21 -6.33 -11.50
CA LEU A 554 -35.65 -6.15 -11.70
C LEU A 554 -35.97 -4.65 -11.90
N GLY A 555 -36.14 -4.23 -13.16
CA GLY A 555 -36.54 -2.88 -13.56
C GLY A 555 -35.54 -2.04 -14.36
N ASN A 556 -34.75 -2.62 -15.30
CA ASN A 556 -34.42 -2.04 -16.63
C ASN A 556 -32.98 -2.26 -17.15
N ARG A 557 -32.10 -3.06 -16.53
CA ARG A 557 -30.79 -3.37 -17.14
C ARG A 557 -30.39 -4.82 -16.98
N VAL A 558 -29.92 -5.37 -18.09
CA VAL A 558 -29.41 -6.73 -18.22
C VAL A 558 -27.90 -6.63 -18.45
N TRP A 559 -27.11 -7.43 -17.74
CA TRP A 559 -25.67 -7.48 -17.91
C TRP A 559 -25.27 -8.81 -18.55
N PRO A 560 -24.69 -8.78 -19.77
CA PRO A 560 -24.15 -9.98 -20.38
C PRO A 560 -22.84 -10.35 -19.68
N GLU A 561 -22.77 -11.54 -19.09
CA GLU A 561 -21.48 -12.13 -18.72
C GLU A 561 -20.92 -12.94 -19.89
N LYS A 562 -19.60 -13.13 -19.91
CA LYS A 562 -18.86 -13.78 -21.00
C LYS A 562 -19.50 -15.14 -21.31
N GLU A 563 -19.91 -15.38 -22.56
CA GLU A 563 -20.48 -16.66 -22.98
C GLU A 563 -19.42 -17.76 -22.82
N THR A 564 -19.53 -18.55 -21.76
CA THR A 564 -18.75 -19.75 -21.56
C THR A 564 -19.71 -20.92 -21.40
N MET A 565 -19.53 -21.93 -22.24
CA MET A 565 -20.17 -23.22 -22.02
C MET A 565 -19.43 -23.90 -20.88
N GLU A 566 -20.07 -23.96 -19.71
CA GLU A 566 -19.46 -24.52 -18.51
C GLU A 566 -20.16 -25.81 -18.09
N ILE A 567 -19.34 -26.81 -17.77
CA ILE A 567 -19.81 -28.14 -17.43
C ILE A 567 -19.76 -28.30 -15.91
N ILE A 568 -20.93 -28.37 -15.28
CA ILE A 568 -21.07 -28.74 -13.87
C ILE A 568 -21.40 -30.23 -13.82
N ARG A 569 -20.54 -31.05 -13.23
CA ARG A 569 -20.84 -32.49 -13.06
C ARG A 569 -21.98 -32.68 -12.05
N THR A 570 -23.01 -33.40 -12.47
CA THR A 570 -24.21 -33.73 -11.70
C THR A 570 -24.18 -35.20 -11.24
N VAL A 571 -25.07 -35.53 -10.32
CA VAL A 571 -25.36 -36.89 -9.87
C VAL A 571 -26.37 -37.57 -10.82
N GLY A 572 -27.07 -36.79 -11.65
CA GLY A 572 -27.87 -37.25 -12.79
C GLY A 572 -29.38 -37.33 -12.54
N ASN A 573 -29.86 -36.90 -11.36
CA ASN A 573 -31.26 -37.00 -10.90
C ASN A 573 -31.71 -35.78 -10.07
N GLU A 574 -31.03 -34.64 -10.20
CA GLU A 574 -31.35 -33.43 -9.45
C GLU A 574 -32.67 -32.81 -9.91
N ASP A 575 -33.51 -32.43 -8.95
CA ASP A 575 -34.66 -31.56 -9.16
C ASP A 575 -34.20 -30.10 -9.38
N GLU A 576 -35.13 -29.21 -9.75
CA GLU A 576 -34.80 -27.80 -10.02
C GLU A 576 -34.08 -27.14 -8.83
N THR A 577 -34.47 -27.48 -7.61
CA THR A 577 -33.85 -26.99 -6.37
C THR A 577 -32.41 -27.48 -6.23
N GLY A 578 -32.18 -28.78 -6.47
CA GLY A 578 -30.84 -29.38 -6.49
C GLY A 578 -29.94 -28.78 -7.56
N LEU A 579 -30.48 -28.53 -8.75
CA LEU A 579 -29.78 -27.85 -9.85
C LEU A 579 -29.44 -26.39 -9.48
N LYS A 580 -30.39 -25.63 -8.91
CA LYS A 580 -30.14 -24.26 -8.41
C LYS A 580 -29.06 -24.24 -7.34
N LYS A 581 -29.02 -25.23 -6.45
CA LYS A 581 -27.97 -25.37 -5.43
C LYS A 581 -26.61 -25.67 -6.06
N LEU A 582 -26.55 -26.55 -7.06
CA LEU A 582 -25.32 -26.83 -7.81
C LEU A 582 -24.81 -25.60 -8.56
N VAL A 583 -25.73 -24.86 -9.20
CA VAL A 583 -25.41 -23.59 -9.86
C VAL A 583 -24.94 -22.57 -8.82
N ALA A 584 -25.62 -22.42 -7.69
CA ALA A 584 -25.20 -21.53 -6.61
C ALA A 584 -23.81 -21.90 -6.07
N ASP A 585 -23.54 -23.19 -5.84
CA ASP A 585 -22.23 -23.69 -5.39
C ASP A 585 -21.14 -23.48 -6.43
N HIS A 586 -21.45 -23.67 -7.71
CA HIS A 586 -20.54 -23.42 -8.81
C HIS A 586 -20.25 -21.93 -8.97
N LEU A 587 -21.28 -21.08 -9.03
CA LEU A 587 -21.14 -19.63 -9.06
C LEU A 587 -20.37 -19.13 -7.82
N ARG A 588 -20.54 -19.75 -6.65
CA ARG A 588 -19.76 -19.46 -5.45
C ARG A 588 -18.30 -19.91 -5.54
N ARG A 589 -18.00 -21.04 -6.17
CA ARG A 589 -16.63 -21.56 -6.27
C ARG A 589 -15.85 -20.93 -7.42
N ALA A 590 -16.44 -20.89 -8.61
CA ALA A 590 -15.84 -20.41 -9.84
C ALA A 590 -15.86 -18.88 -9.94
N TYR A 591 -16.98 -18.24 -9.55
CA TYR A 591 -17.22 -16.80 -9.71
C TYR A 591 -17.29 -16.02 -8.39
N ARG A 592 -17.21 -16.72 -7.25
CA ARG A 592 -17.35 -16.16 -5.89
C ARG A 592 -18.67 -15.40 -5.69
N TYR A 593 -19.75 -15.80 -6.36
CA TYR A 593 -21.09 -15.25 -6.14
C TYR A 593 -21.78 -15.98 -4.98
N SER A 594 -22.35 -15.24 -4.03
CA SER A 594 -23.19 -15.81 -2.98
C SER A 594 -24.64 -15.43 -3.29
N LEU A 595 -25.39 -16.35 -3.88
CA LEU A 595 -26.78 -16.17 -4.27
C LEU A 595 -27.67 -17.17 -3.53
N GLU A 596 -28.86 -16.75 -3.16
CA GLU A 596 -29.91 -17.65 -2.70
C GLU A 596 -30.52 -18.39 -3.91
N THR A 597 -31.03 -19.60 -3.69
CA THR A 597 -31.52 -20.45 -4.80
C THR A 597 -32.70 -19.84 -5.54
N ASP A 598 -33.48 -18.98 -4.89
CA ASP A 598 -34.61 -18.25 -5.46
C ASP A 598 -34.20 -17.00 -6.27
N GLU A 599 -32.92 -16.62 -6.23
CA GLU A 599 -32.33 -15.59 -7.08
C GLU A 599 -31.86 -16.16 -8.43
N ILE A 600 -31.83 -17.48 -8.56
CA ILE A 600 -31.42 -18.22 -9.77
C ILE A 600 -32.65 -18.68 -10.53
N HIS A 601 -32.70 -18.37 -11.82
CA HIS A 601 -33.82 -18.66 -12.71
C HIS A 601 -33.33 -19.44 -13.92
N PHE A 602 -33.86 -20.64 -14.13
CA PHE A 602 -33.62 -21.35 -15.37
C PHE A 602 -34.51 -20.79 -16.47
N VAL A 603 -33.91 -20.44 -17.60
CA VAL A 603 -34.63 -19.86 -18.75
C VAL A 603 -34.38 -20.68 -20.00
N THR A 604 -35.38 -20.71 -20.86
CA THR A 604 -35.25 -21.29 -22.20
C THR A 604 -34.33 -20.44 -23.07
N GLN A 605 -33.77 -21.04 -24.12
CA GLN A 605 -32.93 -20.31 -25.10
C GLN A 605 -33.68 -19.15 -25.78
N LYS A 606 -35.02 -19.28 -25.96
CA LYS A 606 -35.88 -18.23 -26.50
C LYS A 606 -36.05 -17.06 -25.54
N GLU A 607 -36.25 -17.33 -24.25
CA GLU A 607 -36.31 -16.29 -23.21
C GLU A 607 -34.97 -15.60 -23.03
N LEU A 608 -33.88 -16.37 -23.09
CA LEU A 608 -32.52 -15.86 -23.10
C LEU A 608 -32.28 -14.87 -24.26
N GLN A 609 -32.72 -15.21 -25.48
CA GLN A 609 -32.64 -14.30 -26.63
C GLN A 609 -33.45 -13.02 -26.43
N LYS A 610 -34.63 -13.11 -25.80
CA LYS A 610 -35.44 -11.94 -25.45
C LYS A 610 -34.74 -11.06 -24.39
N LEU A 611 -34.06 -11.66 -23.42
CA LEU A 611 -33.23 -10.95 -22.44
C LEU A 611 -32.01 -10.27 -23.10
N ARG A 612 -31.39 -10.92 -24.11
CA ARG A 612 -30.31 -10.33 -24.93
C ARG A 612 -30.79 -9.11 -25.72
N SER A 613 -31.96 -9.17 -26.33
CA SER A 613 -32.51 -8.01 -27.08
C SER A 613 -32.83 -6.80 -26.19
N LEU A 614 -32.89 -6.98 -24.86
CA LEU A 614 -33.04 -5.88 -23.91
C LEU A 614 -31.68 -5.24 -23.52
N THR A 615 -30.54 -5.81 -23.98
CA THR A 615 -29.17 -5.27 -23.78
C THR A 615 -28.56 -4.58 -24.99
N ALA A 616 -29.02 -4.93 -26.19
CA ALA A 616 -28.58 -4.34 -27.46
C ALA A 616 -29.37 -3.05 -27.71
#